data_AF-A0A438XIU8-F1
#
_entry.id   AF-A0A438XIU8-F1
#
_cell.length_a   1.000
_cell.length_b   1.000
_cell.length_c   1.000
_cell.angle_alpha   90.00
_cell.angle_beta   90.00
_cell.angle_gamma   90.00
#
_symmetry.space_group_name_H-M   'P 1'
#
loop_
_entity.id
_entity.type
_entity.pdbx_description
1 polymer ?
#
loop_
_entity_poly.entity_id
_entity_poly.type
_entity_poly.pdbx_seq_one_letter_code
_entity_poly.pdbx_strand_id
1 'polypeptide(L)'
;MILKNAIALTGGIGTGKSTTIKILESQGYEILDADKIAHQLLQEHRFKIAQHFGSEILEKDILNRKKLGTIVFKDPNKLKWLEDFLHPLIRERMLKKAYELEKDRQAYFLDIPLFFEVGGKERYPVSKVVLIYAPRALQIERLLERDKLKESEILQRLAC
;
A
#
# COMPACT_ATOMS: atom_id res chain seq x y z
N MET A 1 -1.85 3.29 21.76
CA MET A 1 -0.43 3.41 22.16
C MET A 1 0.30 4.09 21.02
N ILE A 2 1.15 5.10 21.30
CA ILE A 2 1.95 5.76 20.27
C ILE A 2 3.15 4.87 19.93
N LEU A 3 3.38 4.66 18.63
CA LEU A 3 4.58 4.00 18.10
C LEU A 3 5.69 5.06 18.00
N LYS A 4 6.61 5.06 18.96
CA LYS A 4 7.65 6.08 19.07
C LYS A 4 8.70 5.93 17.97
N ASN A 5 8.98 4.70 17.57
CA ASN A 5 10.04 4.40 16.59
C ASN A 5 9.53 4.21 15.15
N ALA A 6 8.21 4.14 14.96
CA ALA A 6 7.59 4.08 13.63
C ALA A 6 7.66 5.42 12.89
N ILE A 7 8.06 5.37 11.63
CA ILE A 7 8.07 6.51 10.70
C ILE A 7 7.22 6.15 9.48
N ALA A 8 6.14 6.87 9.20
CA ALA A 8 5.39 6.66 7.97
C ALA A 8 6.14 7.27 6.77
N LEU A 9 6.28 6.51 5.69
CA LEU A 9 6.75 7.01 4.40
C LEU A 9 5.54 7.25 3.50
N THR A 10 5.46 8.45 2.94
CA THR A 10 4.45 8.81 1.93
C THR A 10 5.11 9.51 0.75
N GLY A 11 4.44 9.54 -0.38
CA GLY A 11 4.97 10.12 -1.61
C GLY A 11 4.17 9.65 -2.82
N GLY A 12 3.83 10.60 -3.69
CA GLY A 12 3.10 10.35 -4.91
C GLY A 12 3.86 9.52 -5.94
N ILE A 13 3.18 9.20 -7.03
CA ILE A 13 3.79 8.48 -8.16
C ILE A 13 4.97 9.27 -8.75
N GLY A 14 6.08 8.60 -9.05
CA GLY A 14 7.26 9.24 -9.66
C GLY A 14 8.14 10.08 -8.71
N THR A 15 7.79 10.20 -7.42
CA THR A 15 8.63 10.97 -6.47
C THR A 15 9.91 10.26 -6.05
N GLY A 16 9.97 8.93 -6.19
CA GLY A 16 11.13 8.11 -5.82
C GLY A 16 10.98 7.35 -4.51
N LYS A 17 9.78 7.29 -3.91
CA LYS A 17 9.50 6.54 -2.66
C LYS A 17 10.04 5.11 -2.69
N SER A 18 9.82 4.37 -3.78
CA SER A 18 10.33 2.99 -3.91
C SER A 18 11.85 2.91 -3.90
N THR A 19 12.55 3.92 -4.43
CA THR A 19 14.01 4.01 -4.34
C THR A 19 14.45 4.28 -2.92
N THR A 20 13.78 5.20 -2.21
CA THR A 20 14.03 5.47 -0.79
C THR A 20 13.86 4.22 0.06
N ILE A 21 12.79 3.44 -0.16
CA ILE A 21 12.54 2.18 0.54
C ILE A 21 13.70 1.21 0.34
N LYS A 22 14.13 0.98 -0.91
CA LYS A 22 15.28 0.10 -1.20
C LYS A 22 16.56 0.55 -0.50
N ILE A 23 16.81 1.86 -0.46
CA ILE A 23 17.96 2.41 0.26
C ILE A 23 17.83 2.09 1.75
N LEU A 24 16.68 2.35 2.38
CA LEU A 24 16.47 2.08 3.80
C LEU A 24 16.62 0.59 4.13
N GLU A 25 16.06 -0.31 3.31
CA GLU A 25 16.24 -1.76 3.44
C GLU A 25 17.73 -2.15 3.35
N SER A 26 18.49 -1.55 2.41
CA SER A 26 19.93 -1.82 2.28
C SER A 26 20.75 -1.37 3.48
N GLN A 27 20.22 -0.44 4.28
CA GLN A 27 20.83 0.02 5.54
C GLN A 27 20.34 -0.79 6.75
N GLY A 28 19.53 -1.83 6.56
CA GLY A 28 19.04 -2.71 7.62
C GLY A 28 17.78 -2.22 8.33
N TYR A 29 17.09 -1.21 7.79
CA TYR A 29 15.81 -0.79 8.36
C TYR A 29 14.66 -1.70 7.93
N GLU A 30 13.82 -2.06 8.89
CA GLU A 30 12.58 -2.79 8.62
C GLU A 30 11.53 -1.90 7.97
N ILE A 31 10.90 -2.41 6.92
CA ILE A 31 9.82 -1.75 6.18
C ILE A 31 8.55 -2.58 6.29
N LEU A 32 7.53 -2.02 6.94
CA LEU A 32 6.18 -2.58 6.98
C LEU A 32 5.40 -2.05 5.77
N ASP A 33 5.30 -2.89 4.74
CA ASP A 33 4.58 -2.61 3.50
C ASP A 33 3.12 -3.06 3.59
N ALA A 34 2.20 -2.08 3.53
CA ALA A 34 0.76 -2.33 3.57
C ALA A 34 0.23 -3.07 2.33
N ASP A 35 0.79 -2.84 1.14
CA ASP A 35 0.40 -3.54 -0.09
C ASP A 35 0.83 -5.01 -0.02
N LYS A 36 2.04 -5.28 0.48
CA LYS A 36 2.50 -6.66 0.73
C LYS A 36 1.59 -7.38 1.71
N ILE A 37 1.16 -6.70 2.79
CA ILE A 37 0.19 -7.25 3.74
C ILE A 37 -1.18 -7.47 3.10
N ALA A 38 -1.67 -6.51 2.30
CA ALA A 38 -2.93 -6.64 1.58
C ALA A 38 -2.92 -7.86 0.65
N HIS A 39 -1.82 -8.08 -0.08
CA HIS A 39 -1.63 -9.25 -0.93
C HIS A 39 -1.63 -10.57 -0.15
N GLN A 40 -1.02 -10.61 1.03
CA GLN A 40 -1.06 -11.78 1.90
C GLN A 40 -2.49 -12.06 2.37
N LEU A 41 -3.20 -11.03 2.85
CA LEU A 41 -4.57 -11.14 3.35
C LEU A 41 -5.56 -11.56 2.26
N LEU A 42 -5.39 -11.06 1.03
CA LEU A 42 -6.17 -11.50 -0.13
C LEU A 42 -6.08 -13.01 -0.34
N GLN A 43 -4.88 -13.59 -0.24
CA GLN A 43 -4.68 -15.03 -0.39
C GLN A 43 -5.15 -15.82 0.84
N GLU A 44 -4.93 -15.30 2.05
CA GLU A 44 -5.40 -15.92 3.30
C GLU A 44 -6.94 -16.02 3.33
N HIS A 45 -7.64 -14.99 2.87
CA HIS A 45 -9.10 -14.91 2.84
C HIS A 45 -9.74 -15.26 1.50
N ARG A 46 -8.99 -15.86 0.58
CA ARG A 46 -9.40 -16.12 -0.81
C ARG A 46 -10.76 -16.81 -0.97
N PHE A 47 -11.10 -17.76 -0.10
CA PHE A 47 -12.37 -18.49 -0.18
C PHE A 47 -13.57 -17.60 0.20
N LYS A 48 -13.42 -16.74 1.22
CA LYS A 48 -14.45 -15.77 1.60
C LYS A 48 -14.65 -14.72 0.51
N ILE A 49 -13.55 -14.28 -0.10
CA ILE A 49 -13.58 -13.34 -1.23
C ILE A 49 -14.26 -14.01 -2.44
N ALA A 50 -13.93 -15.26 -2.76
CA ALA A 50 -14.55 -16.01 -3.85
C ALA A 50 -16.04 -16.30 -3.61
N GLN A 51 -16.46 -16.50 -2.36
CA GLN A 51 -17.87 -16.62 -2.02
C GLN A 51 -18.67 -15.35 -2.39
N HIS A 52 -18.05 -14.18 -2.30
CA HIS A 52 -18.70 -12.90 -2.62
C HIS A 52 -18.58 -12.54 -4.11
N PHE A 53 -17.41 -12.75 -4.72
CA PHE A 53 -17.10 -12.30 -6.08
C PHE A 53 -17.20 -13.38 -7.15
N GLY A 54 -17.45 -14.63 -6.77
CA GLY A 54 -17.50 -15.79 -7.67
C GLY A 54 -16.22 -16.62 -7.63
N SER A 55 -16.34 -17.92 -7.89
CA SER A 55 -15.23 -18.88 -7.83
C SER A 55 -14.24 -18.75 -8.98
N GLU A 56 -14.60 -18.02 -10.05
CA GLU A 56 -13.76 -17.79 -11.24
C GLU A 56 -12.48 -16.99 -10.94
N ILE A 57 -12.44 -16.30 -9.80
CA ILE A 57 -11.25 -15.59 -9.30
C ILE A 57 -10.24 -16.54 -8.67
N LEU A 58 -10.56 -17.82 -8.48
CA LEU A 58 -9.64 -18.82 -7.97
C LEU A 58 -9.14 -19.72 -9.09
N GLU A 59 -7.84 -19.97 -9.08
CA GLU A 59 -7.18 -20.96 -9.93
C GLU A 59 -6.38 -21.89 -9.04
N LYS A 60 -6.81 -23.15 -8.89
CA LYS A 60 -6.18 -24.15 -8.00
C LYS A 60 -5.98 -23.61 -6.57
N ASP A 61 -7.03 -23.01 -6.00
CA ASP A 61 -7.01 -22.34 -4.69
C ASP A 61 -6.02 -21.18 -4.58
N ILE A 62 -5.60 -20.59 -5.69
CA ILE A 62 -4.80 -19.36 -5.71
C ILE A 62 -5.67 -18.22 -6.22
N LEU A 63 -5.69 -17.10 -5.50
CA LEU A 63 -6.44 -15.93 -5.91
C LEU A 63 -5.79 -15.26 -7.13
N ASN A 64 -6.53 -15.20 -8.24
CA ASN A 64 -6.17 -14.41 -9.40
C ASN A 64 -6.52 -12.93 -9.17
N ARG A 65 -5.54 -12.18 -8.65
CA ARG A 65 -5.67 -10.74 -8.38
C ARG A 65 -6.05 -9.91 -9.62
N LYS A 66 -5.64 -10.31 -10.83
CA LYS A 66 -6.00 -9.59 -12.06
C LYS A 66 -7.49 -9.71 -12.35
N LYS A 67 -8.05 -10.91 -12.17
CA LYS A 67 -9.49 -11.14 -12.32
C LYS A 67 -10.28 -10.39 -11.25
N LEU A 68 -9.87 -10.49 -9.98
CA LEU A 68 -10.49 -9.73 -8.89
C LEU A 68 -10.46 -8.22 -9.16
N GLY A 69 -9.29 -7.69 -9.54
CA GLY A 69 -9.13 -6.28 -9.92
C GLY A 69 -10.10 -5.87 -11.03
N THR A 70 -10.21 -6.68 -12.08
CA THR A 70 -11.15 -6.42 -13.19
C THR A 70 -12.60 -6.35 -12.73
N ILE A 71 -12.99 -7.14 -11.73
CA ILE A 71 -14.35 -7.16 -11.17
C ILE A 71 -14.59 -5.91 -10.30
N VAL A 72 -13.67 -5.60 -9.37
CA VAL A 72 -13.87 -4.51 -8.41
C VAL A 72 -13.72 -3.13 -9.04
N PHE A 73 -12.84 -2.96 -10.03
CA PHE A 73 -12.68 -1.66 -10.71
C PHE A 73 -13.81 -1.33 -11.69
N LYS A 74 -14.66 -2.30 -12.03
CA LYS A 74 -15.86 -2.06 -12.86
C LYS A 74 -17.10 -1.69 -12.04
N ASP A 75 -17.07 -1.88 -10.72
CA ASP A 75 -18.23 -1.68 -9.85
C ASP A 75 -17.78 -1.07 -8.51
N PRO A 76 -18.04 0.23 -8.27
CA PRO A 76 -17.67 0.91 -7.04
C PRO A 76 -18.18 0.24 -5.76
N ASN A 77 -19.34 -0.43 -5.80
CA ASN A 77 -19.88 -1.11 -4.62
C ASN A 77 -19.04 -2.35 -4.28
N LYS A 78 -18.55 -3.07 -5.30
CA LYS A 78 -17.66 -4.22 -5.14
C LYS A 78 -16.29 -3.81 -4.61
N LEU A 79 -15.74 -2.70 -5.11
CA LEU A 79 -14.52 -2.14 -4.57
C LEU A 79 -14.67 -1.77 -3.10
N LYS A 80 -15.74 -1.04 -2.77
CA LYS A 80 -16.03 -0.65 -1.39
C LYS A 80 -16.16 -1.85 -0.45
N TRP A 81 -16.86 -2.91 -0.86
CA TRP A 81 -16.97 -4.12 -0.05
C TRP A 81 -15.60 -4.75 0.24
N LEU A 82 -14.73 -4.82 -0.78
CA LEU A 82 -13.40 -5.39 -0.63
C LEU A 82 -12.53 -4.52 0.29
N GLU A 83 -12.59 -3.21 0.15
CA GLU A 83 -11.91 -2.23 1.02
C GLU A 83 -12.40 -2.32 2.47
N ASP A 84 -13.71 -2.33 2.70
CA ASP A 84 -14.33 -2.47 4.03
C ASP A 84 -13.93 -3.79 4.69
N PHE A 85 -13.78 -4.86 3.90
CA PHE A 85 -13.31 -6.16 4.39
C PHE A 85 -11.81 -6.15 4.71
N LEU A 86 -10.97 -5.57 3.86
CA LEU A 86 -9.51 -5.65 3.99
C LEU A 86 -8.91 -4.59 4.93
N HIS A 87 -9.42 -3.35 4.93
CA HIS A 87 -8.82 -2.25 5.68
C HIS A 87 -8.65 -2.54 7.19
N PRO A 88 -9.65 -3.11 7.90
CA PRO A 88 -9.47 -3.48 9.30
C PRO A 88 -8.39 -4.54 9.50
N LEU A 89 -8.34 -5.55 8.60
CA LEU A 89 -7.37 -6.66 8.67
C LEU A 89 -5.94 -6.19 8.39
N ILE A 90 -5.76 -5.32 7.39
CA ILE A 90 -4.47 -4.71 7.06
C ILE A 90 -3.98 -3.90 8.26
N ARG A 91 -4.85 -3.06 8.83
CA ARG A 91 -4.51 -2.25 10.00
C ARG A 91 -4.10 -3.12 11.19
N GLU A 92 -4.89 -4.13 11.53
CA GLU A 92 -4.58 -5.05 12.62
C GLU A 92 -3.21 -5.69 12.43
N ARG A 93 -2.93 -6.23 11.24
CA ARG A 93 -1.66 -6.90 10.96
C ARG A 93 -0.47 -5.96 10.92
N MET A 94 -0.65 -4.75 10.38
CA MET A 94 0.34 -3.67 10.42
C MET A 94 0.69 -3.31 11.87
N LEU A 95 -0.31 -3.03 12.70
CA LEU A 95 -0.09 -2.64 14.09
C LEU A 95 0.52 -3.77 14.91
N LYS A 96 0.09 -5.02 14.70
CA LYS A 96 0.69 -6.18 15.35
C LYS A 96 2.19 -6.27 15.06
N LYS A 97 2.60 -6.16 13.79
CA LYS A 97 4.03 -6.15 13.41
C LYS A 97 4.76 -4.93 13.97
N ALA A 98 4.15 -3.76 13.93
CA ALA A 98 4.73 -2.53 14.45
C ALA A 98 4.98 -2.63 15.97
N TYR A 99 4.03 -3.19 16.74
CA TYR A 99 4.21 -3.39 18.18
C TYR A 99 5.32 -4.39 18.53
N GLU A 100 5.58 -5.37 17.67
CA GLU A 100 6.74 -6.25 17.84
C GLU A 100 8.05 -5.48 17.61
N LEU A 101 8.17 -4.75 16.49
CA LEU A 101 9.36 -3.94 16.19
C LEU A 101 9.60 -2.80 17.20
N GLU A 102 8.54 -2.28 17.81
CA GLU A 102 8.64 -1.25 18.82
C GLU A 102 9.45 -1.71 20.06
N LYS A 103 9.48 -3.02 20.33
CA LYS A 103 10.25 -3.60 21.45
C LYS A 103 11.75 -3.49 21.24
N ASP A 104 12.21 -3.47 19.99
CA ASP A 104 13.62 -3.43 19.62
C ASP A 104 14.24 -2.03 19.81
N ARG A 105 13.40 -1.01 20.02
CA ARG A 105 13.80 0.41 20.21
C ARG A 105 14.64 0.98 19.06
N GLN A 106 14.49 0.41 17.86
CA GLN A 106 15.11 0.88 16.63
C GLN A 106 14.05 1.48 15.70
N ALA A 107 14.46 2.43 14.85
CA ALA A 107 13.56 3.03 13.88
C ALA A 107 13.13 2.01 12.83
N TYR A 108 11.86 2.06 12.42
CA TYR A 108 11.32 1.27 11.32
C TYR A 108 10.29 2.10 10.56
N PHE A 109 9.98 1.68 9.33
CA PHE A 109 9.16 2.47 8.44
C PHE A 109 7.85 1.77 8.11
N LEU A 110 6.78 2.55 8.01
CA LEU A 110 5.49 2.11 7.51
C LEU A 110 5.33 2.67 6.10
N ASP A 111 5.30 1.79 5.10
CA ASP A 111 4.88 2.16 3.76
C ASP A 111 3.37 1.89 3.61
N ILE A 112 2.59 2.96 3.71
CA ILE A 112 1.13 2.92 3.61
C ILE A 112 0.73 3.82 2.44
N PRO A 113 0.28 3.25 1.31
CA PRO A 113 -0.31 4.03 0.23
C PRO A 113 -1.45 4.90 0.75
N LEU A 114 -1.51 6.14 0.26
CA LEU A 114 -2.56 7.09 0.64
C LEU A 114 -2.73 7.21 2.17
N PHE A 115 -1.58 7.32 2.87
CA PHE A 115 -1.52 7.34 4.33
C PHE A 115 -2.55 8.29 4.97
N PHE A 116 -2.75 9.48 4.39
CA PHE A 116 -3.67 10.48 4.96
C PHE A 116 -5.13 10.13 4.68
N GLU A 117 -5.42 9.63 3.50
CA GLU A 117 -6.75 9.25 3.03
C GLU A 117 -7.30 8.05 3.80
N VAL A 118 -6.42 7.13 4.22
CA VAL A 118 -6.79 6.00 5.10
C VAL A 118 -6.84 6.37 6.58
N GLY A 119 -6.79 7.67 6.93
CA GLY A 119 -6.96 8.18 8.31
C GLY A 119 -5.66 8.47 9.06
N GLY A 120 -4.50 8.36 8.40
CA GLY A 120 -3.21 8.87 8.89
C GLY A 120 -2.86 8.46 10.31
N LYS A 121 -2.42 9.45 11.11
CA LYS A 121 -1.97 9.25 12.49
C LYS A 121 -3.06 8.74 13.44
N GLU A 122 -4.34 8.94 13.11
CA GLU A 122 -5.44 8.42 13.91
C GLU A 122 -5.51 6.89 13.83
N ARG A 123 -5.35 6.34 12.62
CA ARG A 123 -5.36 4.89 12.41
C ARG A 123 -4.01 4.24 12.69
N TYR A 124 -2.92 4.94 12.40
CA TYR A 124 -1.53 4.49 12.53
C TYR A 124 -0.75 5.49 13.39
N PRO A 125 -0.66 5.28 14.72
CA PRO A 125 -0.16 6.29 15.66
C PRO A 125 1.37 6.39 15.65
N VAL A 126 1.94 6.71 14.49
CA VAL A 126 3.37 6.91 14.23
C VAL A 126 3.88 8.23 14.81
N SER A 127 5.14 8.26 15.23
CA SER A 127 5.76 9.48 15.76
C SER A 127 5.99 10.51 14.65
N LYS A 128 6.49 10.06 13.49
CA LYS A 128 6.89 10.91 12.37
C LYS A 128 6.27 10.45 11.05
N VAL A 129 6.14 11.40 10.12
CA VAL A 129 5.74 11.17 8.73
C VAL A 129 6.78 11.84 7.85
N VAL A 130 7.28 11.14 6.85
CA VAL A 130 8.25 11.63 5.87
C VAL A 130 7.61 11.59 4.49
N LEU A 131 7.51 12.77 3.87
CA LEU A 131 7.04 12.91 2.49
C LEU A 131 8.23 12.88 1.54
N ILE A 132 8.23 11.91 0.63
CA ILE A 132 9.14 11.86 -0.50
C ILE A 132 8.53 12.67 -1.63
N TYR A 133 9.18 13.80 -1.92
CA TYR A 133 8.71 14.79 -2.89
C TYR A 133 9.70 14.93 -4.06
N ALA A 134 9.14 15.15 -5.25
CA ALA A 134 9.89 15.60 -6.42
C ALA A 134 9.03 16.63 -7.18
N PRO A 135 9.64 17.63 -7.86
CA PRO A 135 8.88 18.54 -8.71
C PRO A 135 8.07 17.80 -9.78
N ARG A 136 6.88 18.31 -10.13
CA ARG A 136 5.97 17.66 -11.09
C ARG A 136 6.63 17.37 -12.44
N ALA A 137 7.44 18.30 -12.96
CA ALA A 137 8.18 18.11 -14.22
C ALA A 137 9.09 16.86 -14.16
N LEU A 138 9.81 16.68 -13.06
CA LEU A 138 10.69 15.52 -12.86
C LEU A 138 9.90 14.22 -12.66
N GLN A 139 8.72 14.28 -12.02
CA GLN A 139 7.84 13.11 -11.93
C GLN A 139 7.38 12.66 -13.32
N ILE A 140 6.98 13.60 -14.19
CA ILE A 140 6.55 13.31 -15.57
C ILE A 140 7.70 12.69 -16.37
N GLU A 141 8.88 13.31 -16.34
CA GLU A 141 10.09 12.82 -17.02
C GLU A 141 10.39 11.37 -16.62
N ARG A 142 10.46 11.09 -15.31
CA ARG A 142 10.70 9.73 -14.78
C ARG A 142 9.63 8.73 -15.20
N LEU A 143 8.37 9.16 -15.24
CA LEU A 143 7.26 8.27 -15.60
C LEU A 143 7.26 7.97 -17.10
N LEU A 144 7.60 8.92 -17.96
CA LEU A 144 7.75 8.71 -19.40
C LEU A 144 8.90 7.75 -19.72
N GLU A 145 10.03 7.86 -19.01
CA GLU A 145 11.17 6.96 -19.18
C GLU A 145 10.90 5.53 -18.71
N ARG A 146 10.24 5.39 -17.55
CA ARG A 146 10.02 4.09 -16.89
C ARG A 146 8.81 3.35 -17.44
N ASP A 147 7.67 4.04 -17.51
CA ASP A 147 6.40 3.47 -17.92
C ASP A 147 6.18 3.96 -19.35
N LYS A 148 6.30 3.07 -20.35
CA LYS A 148 6.06 3.38 -21.78
C LYS A 148 4.59 3.74 -22.08
N LEU A 149 4.03 4.67 -21.31
CA LEU A 149 2.66 5.14 -21.29
C LEU A 149 2.57 6.45 -22.06
N LYS A 150 1.36 6.79 -22.49
CA LYS A 150 1.10 8.09 -23.09
C LYS A 150 1.12 9.17 -22.01
N GLU A 151 1.61 10.37 -22.36
CA GLU A 151 1.64 11.53 -21.46
C GLU A 151 0.28 11.81 -20.81
N SER A 152 -0.82 11.64 -21.55
CA SER A 152 -2.18 11.77 -21.03
C SER A 152 -2.51 10.81 -19.88
N GLU A 153 -2.00 9.58 -19.91
CA GLU A 153 -2.19 8.58 -18.84
C GLU A 153 -1.35 8.91 -17.60
N ILE A 154 -0.16 9.47 -17.81
CA ILE A 154 0.72 9.95 -16.72
C ILE A 154 0.09 11.14 -16.00
N LEU A 155 -0.47 12.10 -16.76
CA LEU A 155 -1.13 13.27 -16.19
C LEU A 155 -2.37 12.91 -15.37
N GLN A 156 -3.13 11.89 -15.78
CA GLN A 156 -4.25 11.37 -14.98
C GLN A 156 -3.76 10.78 -13.64
N ARG A 157 -2.65 10.03 -13.65
CA ARG A 157 -2.08 9.45 -12.43
C ARG A 157 -1.46 10.49 -11.48
N LEU A 158 -1.06 11.65 -12.00
CA LEU A 158 -0.51 12.77 -11.22
C LEU A 158 -1.59 13.76 -10.72
N ALA A 159 -2.86 13.56 -11.12
CA ALA A 159 -3.97 14.42 -10.72
C ALA A 159 -4.78 13.87 -9.52
N CYS A 160 -4.58 12.59 -9.17
CA CYS A 160 -5.07 11.97 -7.94
C CYS A 160 -4.10 12.24 -6.78
#